data_AF-A0A7C1KJ51-F1
#
_entry.id   AF-A0A7C1KJ51-F1
#
_cell.length_a   1.000
_cell.length_b   1.000
_cell.length_c   1.000
_cell.angle_alpha   90.00
_cell.angle_beta   90.00
_cell.angle_gamma   90.00
#
_symmetry.space_group_name_H-M   'P 1'
#
loop_
_entity.id
_entity.type
_entity.pdbx_description
1 polymer ?
#
loop_
_entity_poly.entity_id
_entity_poly.type
_entity_poly.pdbx_seq_one_letter_code
_entity_poly.pdbx_strand_id
1 'polypeptide(L)'
;MAVTPEASIEGEYLIFRVRKDKMTERALWIKLRNSPSQPLPQGRFVYGPQGAIGEGLAGVVPEIMLELPGQPLHLYPSGQYAMTLQLEPRQKGQVRGHVHVSLADAQQSFLAGAFTALAPRQPTEPPGVEDVPLINGTVTVRNASPGAVLMTGYAAHPSGDNFPLGAVEIELGASAEPLRWEQRDYDQPRVTSLIAGDVSKTPSRFEHSRLTPGRYIVFARLKNGPAVWQWVEVGEQTTRKVELVLDAQHTGGLEVTAPVGALGKVHLAPADPQRPNLEEPLLLGLALQLGLEQELVLRKALFKNLGPGTYVVRIGGEVRTVEIVAGKTVELDFDRR
;
A
#
# COMPACT_ATOMS: atom_id res chain seq x y z
N MET A 1 17.43 35.05 10.32
CA MET A 1 16.00 34.80 10.06
C MET A 1 15.66 33.45 10.67
N ALA A 2 14.67 33.36 11.55
CA ALA A 2 14.27 32.07 12.13
C ALA A 2 13.66 31.21 11.01
N VAL A 3 14.22 30.03 10.78
CA VAL A 3 13.73 29.10 9.76
C VAL A 3 12.93 28.03 10.49
N THR A 4 11.66 27.87 10.14
CA THR A 4 10.82 26.79 10.67
C THR A 4 10.91 25.60 9.72
N PRO A 5 11.58 24.50 10.10
CA PRO A 5 11.64 23.32 9.26
C PRO A 5 10.29 22.60 9.23
N GLU A 6 10.02 21.93 8.11
CA GLU A 6 8.99 20.90 8.03
C GLU A 6 9.45 19.69 8.86
N ALA A 7 8.55 19.08 9.63
CA ALA A 7 8.86 17.88 10.40
C ALA A 7 8.03 16.69 9.88
N SER A 8 8.66 15.53 9.76
CA SER A 8 7.98 14.27 9.45
C SER A 8 8.64 13.08 10.15
N ILE A 9 7.86 12.03 10.38
CA ILE A 9 8.34 10.74 10.87
C ILE A 9 8.24 9.75 9.73
N GLU A 10 9.39 9.25 9.29
CA GLU A 10 9.54 8.33 8.16
C GLU A 10 10.37 7.13 8.61
N GLY A 11 9.79 5.93 8.54
CA GLY A 11 10.47 4.71 9.01
C GLY A 11 10.86 4.82 10.49
N GLU A 12 12.15 4.90 10.76
CA GLU A 12 12.74 4.98 12.10
C GLU A 12 13.04 6.41 12.56
N TYR A 13 12.92 7.40 11.68
CA TYR A 13 13.50 8.73 11.87
C TYR A 13 12.44 9.82 12.03
N LEU A 14 12.69 10.75 12.95
CA LEU A 14 12.14 12.10 12.92
C LEU A 14 13.06 12.97 12.08
N ILE A 15 12.51 13.62 11.07
CA ILE A 15 13.27 14.38 10.08
C ILE A 15 12.77 15.81 10.06
N PHE A 16 13.69 16.75 10.22
CA PHE A 16 13.44 18.19 10.08
C PHE A 16 14.07 18.69 8.79
N ARG A 17 13.25 19.17 7.84
CA ARG A 17 13.71 19.62 6.53
C ARG A 17 13.51 21.11 6.35
N VAL A 18 14.55 21.77 5.88
CA VAL A 18 14.45 23.12 5.31
C VAL A 18 14.46 22.97 3.80
N ARG A 19 13.41 23.46 3.13
CA ARG A 19 13.28 23.40 1.68
C ARG A 19 13.46 24.78 1.07
N LYS A 20 14.08 24.80 -0.10
CA LYS A 20 14.15 25.95 -1.00
C LYS A 20 13.86 25.48 -2.42
N ASP A 21 12.93 26.13 -3.11
CA ASP A 21 12.52 25.77 -4.48
C ASP A 21 12.17 24.28 -4.65
N LYS A 22 11.46 23.71 -3.65
CA LYS A 22 11.08 22.29 -3.53
C LYS A 22 12.22 21.29 -3.33
N MET A 23 13.48 21.73 -3.34
CA MET A 23 14.64 20.93 -3.01
C MET A 23 14.95 21.01 -1.52
N THR A 24 15.41 19.91 -0.93
CA THR A 24 15.93 19.91 0.44
C THR A 24 17.24 20.69 0.47
N GLU A 25 17.26 21.82 1.19
CA GLU A 25 18.47 22.62 1.41
C GLU A 25 19.27 22.10 2.59
N ARG A 26 18.61 21.55 3.61
CA ARG A 26 19.26 20.80 4.69
C ARG A 26 18.24 19.96 5.44
N ALA A 27 18.67 18.85 6.01
CA ALA A 27 17.83 18.04 6.86
C ALA A 27 18.58 17.52 8.09
N LEU A 28 17.90 17.53 9.24
CA LEU A 28 18.35 16.85 10.45
C LEU A 28 17.52 15.60 10.64
N TRP A 29 18.17 14.45 10.74
CA TRP A 29 17.54 13.15 10.95
C TRP A 29 17.87 12.67 12.36
N ILE A 30 16.86 12.23 13.10
CA ILE A 30 17.00 11.72 14.47
C ILE A 30 16.36 10.33 14.54
N LYS A 31 17.15 9.31 14.83
CA LYS A 31 16.63 7.94 15.00
C LYS A 31 15.80 7.83 16.27
N LEU A 32 14.53 7.43 16.13
CA LEU A 32 13.58 7.27 17.22
C LEU A 32 13.42 5.81 17.69
N ARG A 33 13.67 4.85 16.79
CA ARG A 33 13.42 3.41 17.02
C ARG A 33 14.38 2.54 16.19
N ASN A 34 14.54 1.27 16.58
CA ASN A 34 15.44 0.33 15.89
C ASN A 34 14.78 -0.40 14.72
N SER A 35 13.46 -0.27 14.59
CA SER A 35 12.68 -0.83 13.48
C SER A 35 11.40 -0.02 13.32
N PRO A 36 10.89 0.18 12.09
CA PRO A 36 9.58 0.77 11.85
C PRO A 36 8.45 0.01 12.58
N SER A 37 8.62 -1.29 12.81
CA SER A 37 7.66 -2.14 13.54
C SER A 37 7.50 -1.81 15.04
N GLN A 38 8.44 -1.10 15.65
CA GLN A 38 8.35 -0.72 17.06
C GLN A 38 7.39 0.47 17.23
N PRO A 39 6.60 0.55 18.31
CA PRO A 39 5.74 1.71 18.56
C PRO A 39 6.53 3.03 18.54
N LEU A 40 5.89 4.11 18.11
CA LEU A 40 6.49 5.44 18.24
C LEU A 40 6.70 5.78 19.73
N PRO A 41 7.89 6.27 20.11
CA PRO A 41 8.15 6.67 21.49
C PRO A 41 7.30 7.90 21.84
N GLN A 42 6.87 7.97 23.10
CA GLN A 42 6.13 9.09 23.67
C GLN A 42 6.75 9.50 25.00
N GLY A 43 6.68 10.78 25.34
CA GLY A 43 7.28 11.33 26.56
C GLY A 43 8.49 12.20 26.28
N ARG A 44 9.34 12.38 27.29
CA ARG A 44 10.50 13.28 27.26
C ARG A 44 11.79 12.47 27.37
N PHE A 45 12.67 12.64 26.41
CA PHE A 45 13.95 11.97 26.29
C PHE A 45 15.08 12.99 26.34
N VAL A 46 16.07 12.76 27.19
CA VAL A 46 17.21 13.68 27.36
C VAL A 46 18.50 12.89 27.16
N TYR A 47 19.36 13.41 26.28
CA TYR A 47 20.67 12.86 25.98
C TYR A 47 21.71 13.97 26.12
N GLY A 48 22.73 13.71 26.94
CA GLY A 48 23.92 14.53 27.03
C GLY A 48 25.12 13.85 26.36
N PRO A 49 26.31 14.47 26.46
CA PRO A 49 27.54 13.91 25.88
C PRO A 49 27.94 12.52 26.41
N GLN A 50 27.46 12.16 27.60
CA GLN A 50 27.74 10.86 28.23
C GLN A 50 26.63 9.82 28.02
N GLY A 51 25.62 10.13 27.21
CA GLY A 51 24.47 9.26 26.94
C GLY A 51 23.15 9.80 27.52
N ALA A 52 22.19 8.90 27.72
CA ALA A 52 20.86 9.26 28.23
C ALA A 52 20.92 9.79 29.67
N ILE A 53 20.10 10.79 29.97
CA ILE A 53 19.91 11.36 31.30
C ILE A 53 18.46 11.06 31.71
N GLY A 54 18.26 10.03 32.53
CA GLY A 54 16.93 9.53 32.90
C GLY A 54 16.41 8.48 31.91
N GLU A 55 15.11 8.52 31.60
CA GLU A 55 14.51 7.64 30.60
C GLU A 55 14.98 8.04 29.19
N GLY A 56 15.84 7.22 28.60
CA GLY A 56 16.15 7.26 27.17
C GLY A 56 15.07 6.56 26.35
N LEU A 57 15.18 6.67 25.03
CA LEU A 57 14.44 5.81 24.11
C LEU A 57 14.78 4.35 24.39
N ALA A 58 13.76 3.52 24.63
CA ALA A 58 13.93 2.15 25.08
C ALA A 58 14.77 1.32 24.09
N GLY A 59 16.00 0.99 24.47
CA GLY A 59 16.93 0.20 23.66
C GLY A 59 17.46 0.92 22.42
N VAL A 60 17.31 2.25 22.31
CA VAL A 60 17.71 3.05 21.15
C VAL A 60 18.69 4.13 21.59
N VAL A 61 19.86 4.15 20.96
CA VAL A 61 20.77 5.31 21.00
C VAL A 61 20.45 6.16 19.76
N PRO A 62 20.00 7.42 19.92
CA PRO A 62 19.70 8.26 18.78
C PRO A 62 20.94 8.45 17.93
N GLU A 63 20.84 8.07 16.67
CA GLU A 63 21.76 8.48 15.62
C GLU A 63 21.25 9.83 15.11
N ILE A 64 22.10 10.86 15.18
CA ILE A 64 21.78 12.18 14.62
C ILE A 64 22.56 12.35 13.34
N MET A 65 21.87 12.60 12.23
CA MET A 65 22.50 12.78 10.94
C MET A 65 22.13 14.14 10.35
N LEU A 66 23.11 14.82 9.77
CA LEU A 66 22.93 16.09 9.08
C LEU A 66 23.17 15.92 7.59
N GLU A 67 22.16 16.28 6.81
CA GLU A 67 22.19 16.33 5.35
C GLU A 67 22.38 17.77 4.91
N LEU A 68 23.42 18.03 4.11
CA LEU A 68 23.74 19.31 3.51
C LEU A 68 23.90 19.17 1.99
N PRO A 69 23.61 20.22 1.19
CA PRO A 69 23.63 20.12 -0.26
C PRO A 69 25.03 19.81 -0.78
N GLY A 70 25.13 18.78 -1.62
CA GLY A 70 26.39 18.38 -2.24
C GLY A 70 27.40 17.75 -1.27
N GLN A 71 27.00 17.43 -0.03
CA GLN A 71 27.85 16.77 0.95
C GLN A 71 27.30 15.38 1.29
N PRO A 72 28.17 14.40 1.63
CA PRO A 72 27.73 13.14 2.21
C PRO A 72 26.96 13.38 3.52
N LEU A 73 25.99 12.50 3.82
CA LEU A 73 25.27 12.50 5.08
C LEU A 73 26.26 12.36 6.25
N HIS A 74 26.28 13.33 7.17
CA HIS A 74 27.21 13.32 8.30
C HIS A 74 26.52 12.76 9.54
N LEU A 75 27.06 11.67 10.10
CA LEU A 75 26.57 11.06 11.33
C LEU A 75 27.31 11.63 12.54
N TYR A 76 26.55 12.17 13.50
CA TYR A 76 27.03 12.57 14.82
C TYR A 76 26.82 11.43 15.82
N PRO A 77 27.88 10.72 16.23
CA PRO A 77 27.77 9.67 17.23
C PRO A 77 27.48 10.25 18.62
N SER A 78 27.10 9.36 19.55
CA SER A 78 26.98 9.71 20.98
C SER A 78 28.24 10.45 21.47
N GLY A 79 28.05 11.52 22.25
CA GLY A 79 29.12 12.40 22.69
C GLY A 79 29.39 13.61 21.80
N GLN A 80 28.91 13.60 20.55
CA GLN A 80 29.01 14.74 19.62
C GLN A 80 27.69 15.52 19.49
N TYR A 81 26.73 15.24 20.36
CA TYR A 81 25.49 16.00 20.44
C TYR A 81 24.96 16.05 21.87
N ALA A 82 24.09 17.02 22.13
CA ALA A 82 23.17 17.02 23.24
C ALA A 82 21.74 17.18 22.69
N MET A 83 20.78 16.44 23.24
CA MET A 83 19.40 16.45 22.77
C MET A 83 18.41 16.42 23.93
N THR A 84 17.37 17.24 23.86
CA THR A 84 16.11 17.04 24.56
C THR A 84 15.02 16.90 23.51
N LEU A 85 14.26 15.81 23.56
CA LEU A 85 13.16 15.54 22.66
C LEU A 85 11.92 15.22 23.49
N GLN A 86 10.83 15.94 23.26
CA GLN A 86 9.52 15.65 23.83
C GLN A 86 8.55 15.32 22.72
N LEU A 87 7.88 14.18 22.80
CA LEU A 87 6.89 13.70 21.84
C LEU A 87 5.56 13.46 22.55
N GLU A 88 4.51 14.09 22.04
CA GLU A 88 3.12 13.80 22.43
C GLU A 88 2.61 12.53 21.72
N PRO A 89 1.54 11.88 22.22
CA PRO A 89 0.91 10.78 21.52
C PRO A 89 0.50 11.17 20.10
N ARG A 90 0.64 10.23 19.15
CA ARG A 90 0.17 10.45 17.78
C ARG A 90 -1.34 10.70 17.77
N GLN A 91 -1.76 11.77 17.09
CA GLN A 91 -3.17 12.10 16.86
C GLN A 91 -3.38 12.46 15.40
N LYS A 92 -4.34 11.80 14.73
CA LYS A 92 -4.73 12.09 13.33
C LYS A 92 -3.53 12.13 12.36
N GLY A 93 -2.61 11.17 12.49
CA GLY A 93 -1.42 11.09 11.65
C GLY A 93 -0.39 12.20 11.91
N GLN A 94 -0.43 12.85 13.07
CA GLN A 94 0.53 13.88 13.47
C GLN A 94 1.09 13.61 14.87
N VAL A 95 2.33 14.01 15.10
CA VAL A 95 2.98 14.00 16.41
C VAL A 95 3.44 15.42 16.72
N ARG A 96 2.93 15.98 17.82
CA ARG A 96 3.40 17.27 18.34
C ARG A 96 4.58 17.05 19.27
N GLY A 97 5.48 18.02 19.33
CA GLY A 97 6.65 17.88 20.18
C GLY A 97 7.44 19.16 20.37
N HIS A 98 8.48 19.04 21.20
CA HIS A 98 9.52 20.04 21.37
C HIS A 98 10.87 19.37 21.18
N VAL A 99 11.75 20.03 20.43
CA VAL A 99 13.12 19.56 20.20
C VAL A 99 14.09 20.62 20.68
N HIS A 100 15.22 20.17 21.23
CA HIS A 100 16.43 20.96 21.41
C HIS A 100 17.62 20.05 21.13
N VAL A 101 18.26 20.22 19.98
CA VAL A 101 19.47 19.50 19.56
C VAL A 101 20.60 20.51 19.41
N SER A 102 21.76 20.19 19.95
CA SER A 102 23.01 20.93 19.75
C SER A 102 24.08 19.95 19.27
N LEU A 103 24.78 20.31 18.19
CA LEU A 103 25.82 19.49 17.56
C LEU A 103 27.20 20.02 17.91
N ALA A 104 28.15 19.12 18.15
CA ALA A 104 29.54 19.45 18.44
C ALA A 104 30.35 19.69 17.15
N ASP A 105 29.83 20.49 16.23
CA ASP A 105 30.54 20.93 15.04
C ASP A 105 31.19 22.31 15.24
N ALA A 106 32.02 22.73 14.28
CA ALA A 106 32.69 24.03 14.32
C ALA A 106 31.70 25.22 14.32
N GLN A 107 30.47 25.01 13.86
CA GLN A 107 29.43 26.04 13.78
C GLN A 107 28.54 26.06 15.03
N GLN A 108 28.70 25.10 15.95
CA GLN A 108 27.81 24.86 17.09
C GLN A 108 26.34 24.81 16.65
N SER A 109 26.08 24.09 15.55
CA SER A 109 24.76 23.99 14.95
C SER A 109 23.71 23.54 15.96
N PHE A 110 22.52 24.15 15.92
CA PHE A 110 21.43 23.79 16.81
C PHE A 110 20.06 23.82 16.12
N LEU A 111 19.12 23.03 16.65
CA LEU A 111 17.70 23.06 16.31
C LEU A 111 16.91 23.10 17.61
N ALA A 112 16.07 24.11 17.81
CA ALA A 112 15.24 24.23 19.00
C ALA A 112 13.85 24.77 18.67
N GLY A 113 12.82 24.25 19.34
CA GLY A 113 11.47 24.77 19.27
C GLY A 113 10.37 23.71 19.29
N ALA A 114 9.13 24.18 19.29
CA ALA A 114 7.95 23.35 19.09
C ALA A 114 7.85 22.92 17.62
N PHE A 115 7.32 21.74 17.37
CA PHE A 115 7.04 21.23 16.02
C PHE A 115 5.78 20.38 15.97
N THR A 116 5.24 20.23 14.78
CA THR A 116 4.21 19.22 14.45
C THR A 116 4.75 18.40 13.30
N ALA A 117 5.02 17.12 13.55
CA ALA A 117 5.52 16.20 12.56
C ALA A 117 4.36 15.43 11.90
N LEU A 118 4.39 15.31 10.57
CA LEU A 118 3.58 14.33 9.86
C LEU A 118 4.06 12.92 10.22
N ALA A 119 3.18 12.09 10.76
CA ALA A 119 3.50 10.75 11.24
C ALA A 119 2.41 9.78 10.76
N PRO A 120 2.38 9.41 9.47
CA PRO A 120 1.40 8.47 8.96
C PRO A 120 1.50 7.13 9.70
N ARG A 121 0.36 6.45 9.88
CA ARG A 121 0.34 5.10 10.43
C ARG A 121 1.07 4.16 9.47
N GLN A 122 1.94 3.33 10.02
CA GLN A 122 2.61 2.29 9.24
C GLN A 122 1.73 1.05 9.13
N PRO A 123 1.86 0.26 8.05
CA PRO A 123 1.07 -0.97 7.89
C PRO A 123 1.25 -1.98 9.02
N THR A 124 2.38 -1.93 9.71
CA THR A 124 2.72 -2.77 10.87
C THR A 124 1.96 -2.43 12.14
N GLU A 125 1.46 -1.21 12.25
CA GLU A 125 0.74 -0.72 13.41
C GLU A 125 -0.74 -1.08 13.29
N PRO A 126 -1.40 -1.48 14.39
CA PRO A 126 -2.83 -1.78 14.37
C PRO A 126 -3.63 -0.55 13.92
N PRO A 127 -4.72 -0.74 13.16
CA PRO A 127 -5.58 0.35 12.71
C PRO A 127 -6.27 1.06 13.89
N GLY A 128 -6.40 2.37 13.78
CA GLY A 128 -7.09 3.25 14.71
C GLY A 128 -8.48 3.67 14.22
N VAL A 129 -9.13 4.54 15.00
CA VAL A 129 -10.46 5.08 14.69
C VAL A 129 -10.46 5.95 13.43
N GLU A 130 -9.31 6.52 13.08
CA GLU A 130 -9.07 7.35 11.90
C GLU A 130 -8.86 6.55 10.61
N ASP A 131 -8.75 5.23 10.69
CA ASP A 131 -8.58 4.35 9.53
C ASP A 131 -9.91 3.84 8.97
N VAL A 132 -11.00 4.03 9.72
CA VAL A 132 -12.34 3.58 9.37
C VAL A 132 -13.00 4.58 8.40
N PRO A 133 -13.78 4.13 7.40
CA PRO A 133 -14.03 2.75 6.99
C PRO A 133 -12.80 1.98 6.50
N LEU A 134 -12.68 0.73 6.95
CA LEU A 134 -11.50 -0.11 6.77
C LEU A 134 -11.87 -1.50 6.25
N ILE A 135 -11.12 -1.98 5.28
CA ILE A 135 -11.03 -3.41 4.94
C ILE A 135 -9.65 -3.89 5.37
N ASN A 136 -9.59 -4.90 6.22
CA ASN A 136 -8.35 -5.59 6.59
C ASN A 136 -8.41 -7.05 6.20
N GLY A 137 -7.32 -7.60 5.68
CA GLY A 137 -7.39 -8.95 5.18
C GLY A 137 -6.07 -9.67 5.04
N THR A 138 -6.19 -10.94 4.69
CA THR A 138 -5.06 -11.82 4.44
C THR A 138 -5.15 -12.44 3.05
N VAL A 139 -3.99 -12.68 2.44
CA VAL A 139 -3.88 -13.49 1.22
C VAL A 139 -2.97 -14.66 1.49
N THR A 140 -3.53 -15.86 1.45
CA THR A 140 -2.75 -17.10 1.45
C THR A 140 -2.41 -17.46 0.01
N VAL A 141 -1.12 -17.42 -0.34
CA VAL A 141 -0.64 -17.78 -1.67
C VAL A 141 -0.07 -19.20 -1.67
N ARG A 142 -0.59 -20.04 -2.57
CA ARG A 142 -0.19 -21.44 -2.75
C ARG A 142 0.45 -21.66 -4.11
N ASN A 143 1.38 -22.61 -4.17
CA ASN A 143 2.01 -23.10 -5.41
C ASN A 143 2.66 -22.04 -6.31
N ALA A 144 2.93 -20.85 -5.77
CA ALA A 144 3.68 -19.81 -6.47
C ALA A 144 5.19 -20.07 -6.35
N SER A 145 5.97 -19.57 -7.32
CA SER A 145 7.42 -19.55 -7.17
C SER A 145 7.84 -18.45 -6.18
N PRO A 146 8.96 -18.62 -5.45
CA PRO A 146 9.61 -17.51 -4.74
C PRO A 146 9.87 -16.35 -5.71
N GLY A 147 9.73 -15.11 -5.25
CA GLY A 147 9.83 -13.92 -6.10
C GLY A 147 8.56 -13.61 -6.91
N ALA A 148 7.47 -14.36 -6.72
CA ALA A 148 6.19 -14.02 -7.32
C ALA A 148 5.70 -12.66 -6.80
N VAL A 149 5.20 -11.82 -7.71
CA VAL A 149 4.66 -10.49 -7.38
C VAL A 149 3.17 -10.62 -7.10
N LEU A 150 2.79 -10.36 -5.85
CA LEU A 150 1.42 -10.29 -5.38
C LEU A 150 0.92 -8.85 -5.47
N MET A 151 -0.25 -8.66 -6.06
CA MET A 151 -1.03 -7.43 -5.98
C MET A 151 -2.23 -7.65 -5.06
N THR A 152 -2.55 -6.66 -4.23
CA THR A 152 -3.86 -6.55 -3.59
C THR A 152 -4.47 -5.20 -3.92
N GLY A 153 -5.80 -5.14 -4.00
CA GLY A 153 -6.49 -3.91 -4.32
C GLY A 153 -7.98 -3.98 -4.08
N TYR A 154 -8.62 -2.84 -4.29
CA TYR A 154 -10.05 -2.68 -4.27
C TYR A 154 -10.53 -1.83 -5.44
N ALA A 155 -11.78 -2.02 -5.84
CA ALA A 155 -12.54 -1.06 -6.62
C ALA A 155 -13.93 -0.87 -5.98
N ALA A 156 -14.43 0.36 -5.95
CA ALA A 156 -15.82 0.63 -5.60
C ALA A 156 -16.67 0.76 -6.86
N HIS A 157 -17.98 0.62 -6.70
CA HIS A 157 -18.88 1.17 -7.71
C HIS A 157 -18.63 2.68 -7.88
N PRO A 158 -18.65 3.20 -9.13
CA PRO A 158 -18.54 4.63 -9.38
C PRO A 158 -19.60 5.39 -8.59
N SER A 159 -19.24 6.56 -8.05
CA SER A 159 -20.19 7.48 -7.42
C SER A 159 -19.97 8.89 -7.96
N GLY A 160 -20.83 9.31 -8.89
CA GLY A 160 -20.61 10.55 -9.65
C GLY A 160 -19.38 10.44 -10.55
N ASP A 161 -18.53 11.47 -10.56
CA ASP A 161 -17.31 11.50 -11.38
C ASP A 161 -16.11 10.76 -10.73
N ASN A 162 -16.28 10.19 -9.53
CA ASN A 162 -15.20 9.52 -8.81
C ASN A 162 -15.30 8.00 -8.97
N PHE A 163 -14.16 7.38 -9.28
CA PHE A 163 -14.00 5.94 -9.39
C PHE A 163 -12.93 5.45 -8.40
N PRO A 164 -13.32 5.13 -7.14
CA PRO A 164 -12.37 4.72 -6.12
C PRO A 164 -11.73 3.37 -6.49
N LEU A 165 -10.45 3.42 -6.85
CA LEU A 165 -9.65 2.27 -7.24
C LEU A 165 -8.26 2.40 -6.64
N GLY A 166 -7.82 1.38 -5.91
CA GLY A 166 -6.49 1.36 -5.30
C GLY A 166 -5.88 -0.03 -5.34
N ALA A 167 -4.59 -0.11 -5.67
CA ALA A 167 -3.86 -1.37 -5.65
C ALA A 167 -2.39 -1.14 -5.31
N VAL A 168 -1.79 -2.11 -4.64
CA VAL A 168 -0.37 -2.15 -4.28
C VAL A 168 0.20 -3.52 -4.62
N GLU A 169 1.46 -3.56 -5.03
CA GLU A 169 2.17 -4.80 -5.37
C GLU A 169 3.36 -5.02 -4.44
N ILE A 170 3.67 -6.27 -4.12
CA ILE A 170 4.88 -6.65 -3.38
C ILE A 170 5.41 -7.99 -3.89
N GLU A 171 6.72 -8.18 -3.80
CA GLU A 171 7.37 -9.46 -4.11
C GLU A 171 7.37 -10.40 -2.89
N LEU A 172 6.99 -11.66 -3.08
CA LEU A 172 6.90 -12.67 -2.03
C LEU A 172 8.21 -13.45 -1.84
N GLY A 173 8.57 -13.73 -0.59
CA GLY A 173 9.59 -14.73 -0.25
C GLY A 173 11.03 -14.47 -0.72
N ALA A 174 11.35 -13.26 -1.20
CA ALA A 174 12.63 -12.97 -1.85
C ALA A 174 13.68 -12.21 -0.99
N SER A 175 13.36 -11.81 0.24
CA SER A 175 14.25 -10.95 1.04
C SER A 175 14.72 -11.61 2.34
N ALA A 176 15.97 -11.31 2.72
CA ALA A 176 16.53 -11.59 4.03
C ALA A 176 15.96 -10.68 5.15
N GLU A 177 15.21 -9.64 4.78
CA GLU A 177 14.56 -8.75 5.75
C GLU A 177 13.32 -9.41 6.37
N PRO A 178 13.18 -9.38 7.70
CA PRO A 178 12.12 -10.12 8.41
C PRO A 178 10.71 -9.57 8.17
N LEU A 179 10.58 -8.35 7.62
CA LEU A 179 9.27 -7.75 7.37
C LEU A 179 9.34 -6.70 6.26
N ARG A 180 8.73 -7.00 5.11
CA ARG A 180 8.56 -6.07 3.98
C ARG A 180 7.11 -5.62 3.86
N TRP A 181 6.92 -4.37 3.52
CA TRP A 181 5.61 -3.82 3.23
C TRP A 181 5.70 -2.71 2.19
N GLU A 182 4.58 -2.49 1.50
CA GLU A 182 4.39 -1.45 0.51
C GLU A 182 3.11 -0.69 0.85
N GLN A 183 3.07 0.59 0.53
CA GLN A 183 1.92 1.45 0.75
C GLN A 183 1.73 2.42 -0.41
N ARG A 184 0.48 2.68 -0.78
CA ARG A 184 0.09 3.66 -1.77
C ARG A 184 -1.07 4.52 -1.28
N ASP A 185 -1.00 5.81 -1.56
CA ASP A 185 -1.94 6.84 -1.14
C ASP A 185 -2.34 7.80 -2.29
N TYR A 186 -2.27 7.32 -3.55
CA TYR A 186 -2.56 8.13 -4.75
C TYR A 186 -3.96 8.77 -4.80
N ASP A 187 -4.90 8.26 -4.00
CA ASP A 187 -6.29 8.68 -3.95
C ASP A 187 -6.67 9.11 -2.52
N GLN A 188 -5.96 10.12 -2.01
CA GLN A 188 -6.14 10.61 -0.65
C GLN A 188 -7.62 10.97 -0.39
N PRO A 189 -8.17 10.63 0.78
CA PRO A 189 -7.48 10.15 1.98
C PRO A 189 -7.21 8.64 2.01
N ARG A 190 -7.59 7.88 0.98
CA ARG A 190 -7.55 6.42 0.95
C ARG A 190 -6.11 5.91 0.94
N VAL A 191 -5.83 4.91 1.75
CA VAL A 191 -4.50 4.28 1.83
C VAL A 191 -4.65 2.79 1.64
N THR A 192 -3.86 2.23 0.72
CA THR A 192 -3.72 0.79 0.51
C THR A 192 -2.34 0.34 0.94
N SER A 193 -2.28 -0.68 1.79
CA SER A 193 -1.03 -1.28 2.24
C SER A 193 -1.02 -2.79 2.06
N LEU A 194 0.18 -3.33 1.90
CA LEU A 194 0.41 -4.77 1.77
C LEU A 194 1.72 -5.13 2.45
N ILE A 195 1.64 -6.04 3.41
CA ILE A 195 2.78 -6.67 4.10
C ILE A 195 3.00 -8.02 3.45
N ALA A 196 4.23 -8.25 2.99
CA ALA A 196 4.62 -9.51 2.36
C ALA A 196 4.52 -10.66 3.35
N GLY A 197 3.86 -11.73 2.91
CA GLY A 197 3.96 -13.04 3.51
C GLY A 197 5.09 -13.89 2.91
N ASP A 198 5.13 -15.15 3.32
CA ASP A 198 5.93 -16.20 2.68
C ASP A 198 4.98 -17.07 1.85
N VAL A 199 5.43 -17.51 0.68
CA VAL A 199 4.68 -18.47 -0.13
C VAL A 199 4.45 -19.72 0.74
N SER A 200 3.19 -20.14 0.86
CA SER A 200 2.73 -21.33 1.60
C SER A 200 2.88 -21.38 3.13
N LYS A 201 3.60 -20.45 3.78
CA LYS A 201 3.80 -20.48 5.26
C LYS A 201 3.05 -19.37 6.01
N THR A 202 3.28 -18.13 5.60
CA THR A 202 2.77 -16.95 6.31
C THR A 202 1.92 -16.15 5.33
N PRO A 203 0.61 -15.97 5.58
CA PRO A 203 -0.22 -15.15 4.71
C PRO A 203 0.29 -13.72 4.61
N SER A 204 0.18 -13.13 3.41
CA SER A 204 0.36 -11.68 3.26
C SER A 204 -0.80 -10.96 3.93
N ARG A 205 -0.58 -9.76 4.47
CA ARG A 205 -1.63 -8.95 5.11
C ARG A 205 -1.84 -7.68 4.34
N PHE A 206 -3.07 -7.28 4.10
CA PHE A 206 -3.38 -6.03 3.40
C PHE A 206 -4.41 -5.21 4.16
N GLU A 207 -4.39 -3.91 3.92
CA GLU A 207 -5.40 -2.99 4.42
C GLU A 207 -5.78 -1.97 3.33
N HIS A 208 -7.07 -1.64 3.30
CA HIS A 208 -7.64 -0.52 2.55
C HIS A 208 -8.39 0.35 3.53
N SER A 209 -7.82 1.50 3.88
CA SER A 209 -8.30 2.37 4.96
C SER A 209 -8.86 3.69 4.41
N ARG A 210 -9.67 4.34 5.25
CA ARG A 210 -10.34 5.62 4.96
C ARG A 210 -11.18 5.56 3.69
N LEU A 211 -11.82 4.41 3.48
CA LEU A 211 -12.72 4.20 2.36
C LEU A 211 -13.99 5.05 2.54
N THR A 212 -14.73 5.23 1.46
CA THR A 212 -16.10 5.74 1.56
C THR A 212 -17.06 4.58 1.84
N PRO A 213 -18.21 4.80 2.48
CA PRO A 213 -19.23 3.75 2.57
C PRO A 213 -19.68 3.31 1.18
N GLY A 214 -19.91 2.01 1.00
CA GLY A 214 -20.37 1.46 -0.26
C GLY A 214 -20.00 0.00 -0.47
N ARG A 215 -20.26 -0.48 -1.69
CA ARG A 215 -19.94 -1.84 -2.13
C ARG A 215 -18.62 -1.86 -2.87
N TYR A 216 -17.75 -2.76 -2.46
CA TYR A 216 -16.38 -2.90 -2.95
C TYR A 216 -16.15 -4.31 -3.46
N ILE A 217 -15.41 -4.43 -4.56
CA ILE A 217 -14.66 -5.65 -4.85
C ILE A 217 -13.28 -5.51 -4.24
N VAL A 218 -12.89 -6.49 -3.44
CA VAL A 218 -11.54 -6.65 -2.88
C VAL A 218 -10.91 -7.81 -3.61
N PHE A 219 -9.69 -7.63 -4.11
CA PHE A 219 -9.04 -8.65 -4.92
C PHE A 219 -7.57 -8.82 -4.56
N ALA A 220 -7.06 -9.99 -4.92
CA ALA A 220 -5.64 -10.30 -4.97
C ALA A 220 -5.32 -10.96 -6.30
N ARG A 221 -4.17 -10.64 -6.90
CA ARG A 221 -3.67 -11.34 -8.10
C ARG A 221 -2.18 -11.60 -8.04
N LEU A 222 -1.73 -12.65 -8.73
CA LEU A 222 -0.32 -12.78 -9.09
C LEU A 222 -0.07 -12.10 -10.43
N LYS A 223 1.07 -11.42 -10.57
CA LYS A 223 1.49 -10.88 -11.86
C LYS A 223 1.59 -12.01 -12.90
N ASN A 224 0.91 -11.85 -14.03
CA ASN A 224 0.77 -12.86 -15.09
C ASN A 224 0.12 -14.20 -14.64
N GLY A 225 -0.63 -14.18 -13.54
CA GLY A 225 -1.27 -15.35 -12.96
C GLY A 225 -2.75 -15.11 -12.60
N PRO A 226 -3.34 -16.01 -11.80
CA PRO A 226 -4.76 -15.92 -11.47
C PRO A 226 -5.04 -14.76 -10.51
N ALA A 227 -6.31 -14.36 -10.48
CA ALA A 227 -6.88 -13.45 -9.51
C ALA A 227 -7.93 -14.17 -8.66
N VAL A 228 -8.11 -13.70 -7.43
CA VAL A 228 -9.20 -14.07 -6.52
C VAL A 228 -9.81 -12.79 -5.97
N TRP A 229 -11.12 -12.81 -5.72
CA TRP A 229 -11.83 -11.62 -5.28
C TRP A 229 -13.01 -11.94 -4.36
N GLN A 230 -13.46 -10.93 -3.64
CA GLN A 230 -14.67 -10.96 -2.84
C GLN A 230 -15.38 -9.60 -2.93
N TRP A 231 -16.69 -9.63 -3.14
CA TRP A 231 -17.53 -8.45 -2.99
C TRP A 231 -17.94 -8.26 -1.53
N VAL A 232 -17.80 -7.03 -1.02
CA VAL A 232 -18.10 -6.68 0.38
C VAL A 232 -18.83 -5.35 0.47
N GLU A 233 -19.66 -5.21 1.49
CA GLU A 233 -20.28 -3.94 1.90
C GLU A 233 -19.46 -3.30 3.02
N VAL A 234 -19.27 -1.98 2.93
CA VAL A 234 -18.51 -1.17 3.89
C VAL A 234 -19.40 -0.02 4.35
N GLY A 235 -19.67 0.08 5.65
CA GLY A 235 -20.37 1.22 6.27
C GLY A 235 -19.40 2.24 6.89
N GLU A 236 -19.92 3.40 7.30
CA GLU A 236 -19.15 4.54 7.85
C GLU A 236 -18.21 4.20 9.01
N GLN A 237 -18.62 3.26 9.86
CA GLN A 237 -17.86 2.85 11.05
C GLN A 237 -17.41 1.38 10.96
N THR A 238 -17.34 0.83 9.74
CA THR A 238 -17.07 -0.60 9.53
C THR A 238 -15.59 -0.91 9.42
N THR A 239 -15.15 -1.92 10.18
CA THR A 239 -13.94 -2.68 9.90
C THR A 239 -14.33 -4.03 9.34
N ARG A 240 -14.06 -4.28 8.07
CA ARG A 240 -14.42 -5.49 7.35
C ARG A 240 -13.22 -6.41 7.19
N LYS A 241 -13.32 -7.64 7.71
CA LYS A 241 -12.33 -8.70 7.49
C LYS A 241 -12.55 -9.40 6.15
N VAL A 242 -11.47 -9.63 5.40
CA VAL A 242 -11.46 -10.39 4.14
C VAL A 242 -10.32 -11.41 4.15
N GLU A 243 -10.60 -12.64 3.77
CA GLU A 243 -9.60 -13.71 3.67
C GLU A 243 -9.64 -14.27 2.25
N LEU A 244 -8.51 -14.16 1.54
CA LEU A 244 -8.37 -14.60 0.17
C LEU A 244 -7.38 -15.76 0.09
N VAL A 245 -7.71 -16.75 -0.75
CA VAL A 245 -6.82 -17.87 -1.08
C VAL A 245 -6.54 -17.81 -2.56
N LEU A 246 -5.26 -17.68 -2.92
CA LEU A 246 -4.82 -17.62 -4.30
C LEU A 246 -3.88 -18.80 -4.55
N ASP A 247 -4.24 -19.65 -5.51
CA ASP A 247 -3.43 -20.79 -5.91
C ASP A 247 -2.94 -20.60 -7.35
N ALA A 248 -1.63 -20.51 -7.52
CA ALA A 248 -1.01 -20.21 -8.81
C ALA A 248 -1.20 -21.32 -9.86
N GLN A 249 -1.55 -22.54 -9.44
CA GLN A 249 -1.75 -23.69 -10.33
C GLN A 249 -3.22 -24.03 -10.53
N HIS A 250 -4.11 -23.54 -9.67
CA HIS A 250 -5.55 -23.75 -9.79
C HIS A 250 -6.17 -22.75 -10.76
N THR A 251 -5.91 -22.92 -12.06
CA THR A 251 -6.29 -21.95 -13.10
C THR A 251 -7.05 -22.59 -14.26
N GLY A 252 -7.83 -21.79 -14.98
CA GLY A 252 -8.49 -22.13 -16.23
C GLY A 252 -8.10 -21.18 -17.37
N GLY A 253 -8.80 -21.29 -18.49
CA GLY A 253 -8.64 -20.42 -19.66
C GLY A 253 -9.98 -20.01 -20.26
N LEU A 254 -9.94 -19.00 -21.11
CA LEU A 254 -11.08 -18.54 -21.90
C LEU A 254 -10.64 -18.26 -23.33
N GLU A 255 -11.33 -18.84 -24.29
CA GLU A 255 -11.28 -18.43 -25.69
C GLU A 255 -12.55 -17.66 -26.04
N VAL A 256 -12.39 -16.39 -26.43
CA VAL A 256 -13.50 -15.52 -26.84
C VAL A 256 -13.49 -15.38 -28.35
N THR A 257 -14.62 -15.66 -28.99
CA THR A 257 -14.89 -15.29 -30.39
C THR A 257 -15.76 -14.04 -30.38
N ALA A 258 -15.20 -12.93 -30.86
CA ALA A 258 -15.85 -11.63 -30.90
C ALA A 258 -16.91 -11.56 -32.02
N PRO A 259 -17.97 -10.73 -31.84
CA PRO A 259 -18.99 -10.58 -32.87
C PRO A 259 -18.40 -10.00 -34.15
N VAL A 260 -19.03 -10.28 -35.29
CA VAL A 260 -18.57 -9.78 -36.61
C VAL A 260 -18.45 -8.25 -36.58
N GLY A 261 -17.27 -7.73 -36.96
CA GLY A 261 -16.99 -6.29 -37.02
C GLY A 261 -16.49 -5.66 -35.72
N ALA A 262 -16.43 -6.41 -34.61
CA ALA A 262 -15.80 -5.93 -33.39
C ALA A 262 -14.28 -5.72 -33.58
N LEU A 263 -13.76 -4.64 -32.99
CA LEU A 263 -12.36 -4.26 -33.02
C LEU A 263 -11.86 -3.97 -31.60
N GLY A 264 -10.53 -3.98 -31.43
CA GLY A 264 -9.87 -3.64 -30.18
C GLY A 264 -9.71 -4.83 -29.23
N LYS A 265 -9.82 -4.55 -27.93
CA LYS A 265 -9.57 -5.50 -26.85
C LYS A 265 -10.84 -6.14 -26.32
N VAL A 266 -10.71 -7.41 -25.95
CA VAL A 266 -11.65 -8.06 -25.02
C VAL A 266 -11.22 -7.70 -23.60
N HIS A 267 -12.17 -7.27 -22.79
CA HIS A 267 -11.95 -6.94 -21.38
C HIS A 267 -12.72 -7.92 -20.50
N LEU A 268 -12.09 -8.42 -19.43
CA LEU A 268 -12.79 -9.16 -18.38
C LEU A 268 -12.71 -8.43 -17.05
N ALA A 269 -13.77 -8.57 -16.27
CA ALA A 269 -13.77 -8.25 -14.86
C ALA A 269 -14.51 -9.33 -14.08
N PRO A 270 -14.14 -9.58 -12.81
CA PRO A 270 -14.96 -10.33 -11.88
C PRO A 270 -16.43 -9.89 -11.88
N ALA A 271 -17.38 -10.82 -12.02
CA ALA A 271 -18.79 -10.48 -11.93
C ALA A 271 -19.21 -10.18 -10.48
N ASP A 272 -20.13 -9.24 -10.30
CA ASP A 272 -20.86 -9.08 -9.04
C ASP A 272 -22.11 -9.96 -9.07
N PRO A 273 -22.25 -10.94 -8.15
CA PRO A 273 -23.45 -11.78 -8.11
C PRO A 273 -24.75 -11.00 -7.87
N GLN A 274 -24.67 -9.80 -7.29
CA GLN A 274 -25.82 -8.92 -7.10
C GLN A 274 -26.04 -7.96 -8.27
N ARG A 275 -25.00 -7.73 -9.08
CA ARG A 275 -24.97 -6.76 -10.19
C ARG A 275 -24.13 -7.30 -11.35
N PRO A 276 -24.61 -8.34 -12.05
CA PRO A 276 -23.79 -9.08 -13.03
C PRO A 276 -23.36 -8.22 -14.23
N ASN A 277 -24.01 -7.09 -14.48
CA ASN A 277 -23.58 -6.10 -15.46
C ASN A 277 -22.89 -4.94 -14.73
N LEU A 278 -21.56 -4.93 -14.74
CA LEU A 278 -20.78 -3.81 -14.22
C LEU A 278 -20.84 -2.62 -15.17
N GLU A 279 -20.84 -1.42 -14.59
CA GLU A 279 -20.68 -0.18 -15.37
C GLU A 279 -19.32 -0.18 -16.08
N GLU A 280 -19.29 0.40 -17.27
CA GLU A 280 -18.10 0.35 -18.14
C GLU A 280 -16.82 0.88 -17.49
N PRO A 281 -16.80 2.04 -16.79
CA PRO A 281 -15.60 2.51 -16.10
C PRO A 281 -15.06 1.50 -15.08
N LEU A 282 -15.96 0.83 -14.35
CA LEU A 282 -15.59 -0.19 -13.36
C LEU A 282 -15.01 -1.44 -14.03
N LEU A 283 -15.66 -1.92 -15.08
CA LEU A 283 -15.18 -3.08 -15.83
C LEU A 283 -13.79 -2.81 -16.42
N LEU A 284 -13.59 -1.68 -17.09
CA LEU A 284 -12.32 -1.32 -17.71
C LEU A 284 -11.21 -1.09 -16.67
N GLY A 285 -11.51 -0.40 -15.57
CA GLY A 285 -10.57 -0.18 -14.48
C GLY A 285 -10.11 -1.49 -13.81
N LEU A 286 -11.04 -2.42 -13.57
CA LEU A 286 -10.73 -3.76 -13.06
C LEU A 286 -9.93 -4.58 -14.06
N ALA A 287 -10.31 -4.58 -15.34
CA ALA A 287 -9.61 -5.30 -16.39
C ALA A 287 -8.14 -4.87 -16.46
N LEU A 288 -7.89 -3.55 -16.42
CA LEU A 288 -6.53 -3.00 -16.42
C LEU A 288 -5.74 -3.42 -15.18
N GLN A 289 -6.28 -3.25 -13.97
CA GLN A 289 -5.56 -3.58 -12.72
C GLN A 289 -5.25 -5.07 -12.62
N LEU A 290 -6.18 -5.90 -13.05
CA LEU A 290 -6.06 -7.36 -13.00
C LEU A 290 -5.27 -7.94 -14.19
N GLY A 291 -4.92 -7.12 -15.20
CA GLY A 291 -4.26 -7.59 -16.42
C GLY A 291 -5.15 -8.50 -17.27
N LEU A 292 -6.46 -8.26 -17.26
CA LEU A 292 -7.49 -9.04 -17.94
C LEU A 292 -7.97 -8.35 -19.22
N GLU A 293 -7.01 -7.92 -20.04
CA GLU A 293 -7.25 -7.35 -21.36
C GLU A 293 -6.50 -8.16 -22.42
N GLN A 294 -7.14 -8.43 -23.55
CA GLN A 294 -6.49 -9.15 -24.66
C GLN A 294 -6.92 -8.58 -26.00
N GLU A 295 -5.93 -8.29 -26.85
CA GLU A 295 -6.18 -7.86 -28.23
C GLU A 295 -6.84 -8.98 -29.03
N LEU A 296 -7.75 -8.60 -29.91
CA LEU A 296 -8.33 -9.53 -30.89
C LEU A 296 -7.33 -9.85 -32.00
N VAL A 297 -7.11 -11.14 -32.25
CA VAL A 297 -6.38 -11.66 -33.40
C VAL A 297 -7.31 -12.58 -34.17
N LEU A 298 -7.62 -12.23 -35.43
CA LEU A 298 -8.57 -12.97 -36.26
C LEU A 298 -9.92 -13.20 -35.55
N ARG A 299 -10.44 -12.15 -34.90
CA ARG A 299 -11.68 -12.15 -34.07
C ARG A 299 -11.62 -13.01 -32.81
N LYS A 300 -10.47 -13.57 -32.47
CA LYS A 300 -10.29 -14.38 -31.26
C LYS A 300 -9.41 -13.68 -30.23
N ALA A 301 -9.75 -13.87 -28.95
CA ALA A 301 -8.88 -13.53 -27.82
C ALA A 301 -8.73 -14.75 -26.93
N LEU A 302 -7.50 -15.01 -26.48
CA LEU A 302 -7.17 -16.15 -25.62
C LEU A 302 -6.63 -15.65 -24.29
N PHE A 303 -7.35 -15.97 -23.21
CA PHE A 303 -6.93 -15.73 -21.84
C PHE A 303 -6.44 -17.05 -21.22
N LYS A 304 -5.26 -17.00 -20.61
CA LYS A 304 -4.65 -18.13 -19.92
C LYS A 304 -4.49 -17.81 -18.44
N ASN A 305 -4.36 -18.86 -17.63
CA ASN A 305 -4.08 -18.76 -16.20
C ASN A 305 -5.13 -17.94 -15.42
N LEU A 306 -6.39 -17.97 -15.84
CA LEU A 306 -7.47 -17.30 -15.16
C LEU A 306 -7.80 -18.00 -13.84
N GLY A 307 -8.06 -17.24 -12.79
CA GLY A 307 -8.61 -17.80 -11.55
C GLY A 307 -10.05 -18.29 -11.79
N PRO A 308 -10.49 -19.40 -11.18
CA PRO A 308 -11.87 -19.86 -11.28
C PRO A 308 -12.84 -18.82 -10.72
N GLY A 309 -14.04 -18.75 -11.31
CA GLY A 309 -15.08 -17.83 -10.91
C GLY A 309 -15.88 -17.28 -12.10
N THR A 310 -16.88 -16.45 -11.80
CA THR A 310 -17.71 -15.81 -12.82
C THR A 310 -17.09 -14.48 -13.24
N TYR A 311 -16.94 -14.29 -14.55
CA TYR A 311 -16.43 -13.06 -15.15
C TYR A 311 -17.49 -12.43 -16.06
N VAL A 312 -17.47 -11.11 -16.11
CA VAL A 312 -18.11 -10.31 -17.15
C VAL A 312 -17.09 -10.12 -18.28
N VAL A 313 -17.50 -10.41 -19.51
CA VAL A 313 -16.70 -10.26 -20.73
C VAL A 313 -17.34 -9.16 -21.57
N ARG A 314 -16.55 -8.15 -21.95
CA ARG A 314 -16.98 -7.03 -22.80
C ARG A 314 -16.16 -7.00 -24.08
N ILE A 315 -16.85 -6.87 -25.21
CA ILE A 315 -16.24 -6.62 -26.53
C ILE A 315 -17.26 -6.00 -27.48
N GLY A 316 -16.85 -5.00 -28.27
CA GLY A 316 -17.70 -4.44 -29.34
C GLY A 316 -19.04 -3.86 -28.88
N GLY A 317 -19.13 -3.38 -27.64
CA GLY A 317 -20.39 -2.90 -27.03
C GLY A 317 -21.29 -4.02 -26.48
N GLU A 318 -20.94 -5.29 -26.70
CA GLU A 318 -21.63 -6.43 -26.11
C GLU A 318 -21.02 -6.84 -24.78
N VAL A 319 -21.87 -7.41 -23.91
CA VAL A 319 -21.50 -7.89 -22.59
C VAL A 319 -22.14 -9.26 -22.34
N ARG A 320 -21.34 -10.21 -21.87
CA ARG A 320 -21.80 -11.54 -21.46
C ARG A 320 -21.09 -11.98 -20.18
N THR A 321 -21.66 -12.95 -19.47
CA THR A 321 -21.01 -13.59 -18.32
C THR A 321 -20.54 -14.98 -18.67
N VAL A 322 -19.38 -15.38 -18.12
CA VAL A 322 -18.83 -16.73 -18.28
C VAL A 322 -18.29 -17.24 -16.95
N GLU A 323 -18.48 -18.53 -16.68
CA GLU A 323 -17.88 -19.20 -15.53
C GLU A 323 -16.59 -19.89 -15.96
N ILE A 324 -15.49 -19.55 -15.29
CA ILE A 324 -14.18 -20.19 -15.48
C ILE A 324 -14.00 -21.26 -14.42
N VAL A 325 -13.61 -22.45 -14.87
CA VAL A 325 -13.34 -23.61 -14.01
C VAL A 325 -11.88 -24.02 -14.19
N ALA A 326 -11.23 -24.42 -13.09
CA ALA A 326 -9.83 -24.86 -13.14
C ALA A 326 -9.63 -26.08 -14.07
N GLY A 327 -8.49 -26.09 -14.76
CA GLY A 327 -8.06 -27.16 -15.67
C GLY A 327 -8.79 -27.19 -17.01
N LYS A 328 -9.66 -26.21 -17.32
CA LYS A 328 -10.42 -26.16 -18.58
C LYS A 328 -10.26 -24.82 -19.27
N THR A 329 -10.27 -24.85 -20.60
CA THR A 329 -10.50 -23.66 -21.43
C THR A 329 -11.98 -23.62 -21.80
N VAL A 330 -12.65 -22.55 -21.42
CA VAL A 330 -14.06 -22.31 -21.78
C VAL A 330 -14.10 -21.55 -23.10
N GLU A 331 -15.06 -21.85 -23.95
CA GLU A 331 -15.31 -21.11 -25.19
C GLU A 331 -16.51 -20.18 -25.00
N LEU A 332 -16.37 -18.91 -25.39
CA LEU A 332 -17.44 -17.93 -25.43
C LEU A 332 -17.53 -17.35 -26.84
N ASP A 333 -18.59 -17.72 -27.56
CA ASP A 333 -18.87 -17.22 -28.90
C ASP A 333 -20.01 -16.22 -28.86
N PHE A 334 -19.73 -14.96 -29.20
CA PHE A 334 -20.72 -13.89 -29.22
C PHE A 334 -21.70 -14.00 -30.40
N ASP A 335 -21.37 -14.74 -31.46
CA ASP A 335 -22.28 -14.99 -32.58
C ASP A 335 -23.32 -16.09 -32.27
N ARG A 336 -23.05 -16.92 -31.25
CA ARG A 336 -23.96 -18.00 -30.81
C ARG A 336 -24.82 -17.51 -29.64
N ARG A 337 -26.12 -17.73 -29.72
CA ARG A 337 -27.06 -17.51 -28.60
C ARG A 337 -27.22 -18.78 -27.78
#